data_AF-A0A554LC04-F1
#
_entry.id   AF-A0A554LC04-F1
#
_cell.length_a   1.000
_cell.length_b   1.000
_cell.length_c   1.000
_cell.angle_alpha   90.00
_cell.angle_beta   90.00
_cell.angle_gamma   90.00
#
_symmetry.space_group_name_H-M   'P 1'
#
loop_
_entity.id
_entity.type
_entity.pdbx_description
1 polymer ?
#
loop_
_entity_poly.entity_id
_entity_poly.type
_entity_poly.pdbx_seq_one_letter_code
_entity_poly.pdbx_strand_id
1 'polypeptide(L)' 'MKQLIKNIQDWLLEDGRCTGCGNALAEGVKERYGNEMYIICNCLRLYVYDRQLKVFTKCDSECSLRQEG' A
#
# COMPACT_ATOMS: atom_id res chain seq x y z
N MET A 1 -13.23 14.67 14.20
CA MET A 1 -13.19 14.46 12.73
C MET A 1 -11.89 13.82 12.24
N LYS A 2 -10.70 14.40 12.47
CA LYS A 2 -9.42 13.84 11.97
C LYS A 2 -9.16 12.37 12.38
N GLN A 3 -9.52 12.00 13.61
CA GLN A 3 -9.36 10.62 14.10
C GLN A 3 -10.28 9.62 13.39
N LEU A 4 -11.55 9.98 13.14
CA LEU A 4 -12.51 9.12 12.45
C LEU A 4 -12.06 8.82 11.01
N ILE A 5 -11.56 9.84 10.31
CA ILE A 5 -11.06 9.71 8.93
C ILE A 5 -9.81 8.82 8.90
N LYS A 6 -8.91 8.98 9.88
CA LYS A 6 -7.73 8.14 10.00
C LYS A 6 -8.10 6.66 10.20
N ASN A 7 -9.05 6.37 11.09
CA ASN A 7 -9.50 5.00 11.34
C ASN A 7 -10.06 4.32 10.09
N ILE A 8 -10.81 5.07 9.25
CA ILE A 8 -11.34 4.54 7.99
C ILE A 8 -10.21 4.27 6.99
N GLN A 9 -9.22 5.16 6.90
CA GLN A 9 -8.08 4.95 6.00
C GLN A 9 -7.20 3.78 6.44
N ASP A 10 -7.00 3.60 7.75
CA ASP A 10 -6.23 2.47 8.30
C ASP A 10 -7.00 1.16 8.06
N TRP A 11 -8.31 1.14 8.32
CA TRP A 11 -9.17 -0.02 8.03
C TRP A 11 -9.19 -0.38 6.54
N LEU A 12 -9.28 0.61 5.64
CA LEU A 12 -9.22 0.34 4.20
C LEU A 12 -7.90 -0.33 3.81
N LEU A 13 -6.79 0.09 4.40
CA LEU A 13 -5.48 -0.49 4.11
C LEU A 13 -5.36 -1.92 4.63
N GLU A 14 -5.87 -2.20 5.83
CA GLU A 14 -5.94 -3.55 6.41
C GLU A 14 -6.84 -4.49 5.57
N ASP A 15 -7.94 -3.98 5.02
CA ASP A 15 -8.82 -4.71 4.08
C ASP A 15 -8.18 -4.88 2.68
N GLY A 16 -6.97 -4.35 2.46
CA GLY A 16 -6.26 -4.44 1.18
C GLY A 16 -6.86 -3.51 0.11
N ARG A 17 -7.39 -2.36 0.52
CA ARG A 17 -7.96 -1.33 -0.36
C ARG A 17 -7.14 -0.04 -0.36
N CYS A 18 -7.25 0.68 -1.47
CA CYS A 18 -6.65 1.99 -1.62
C CYS A 18 -7.31 3.00 -0.68
N THR A 19 -6.52 3.63 0.17
CA THR A 19 -6.98 4.64 1.14
C THR A 19 -7.44 5.95 0.52
N GLY A 20 -7.29 6.10 -0.80
CA GLY A 20 -7.72 7.27 -1.56
C GLY A 20 -9.00 7.07 -2.37
N CYS A 21 -9.14 5.94 -3.06
CA CYS A 21 -10.29 5.67 -3.94
C CYS A 21 -11.13 4.44 -3.52
N GLY A 22 -10.71 3.64 -2.55
CA GLY A 22 -11.45 2.47 -2.05
C GLY A 22 -11.36 1.20 -2.90
N ASN A 23 -10.71 1.25 -4.07
CA ASN A 23 -10.52 0.09 -4.93
C ASN A 23 -9.59 -0.95 -4.29
N ALA A 24 -9.79 -2.22 -4.62
CA ALA A 24 -8.93 -3.29 -4.13
C ALA A 24 -7.50 -3.13 -4.67
N LEU A 25 -6.50 -3.19 -3.79
CA LEU A 25 -5.09 -3.19 -4.17
C LEU A 25 -4.73 -4.43 -4.99
N ALA A 26 -5.51 -5.51 -4.87
CA ALA A 26 -5.38 -6.70 -5.68
C ALA A 26 -5.58 -6.45 -7.19
N GLU A 27 -6.30 -5.40 -7.58
CA GLU A 27 -6.56 -4.99 -8.97
C GLU A 27 -5.51 -4.01 -9.51
N GLY A 28 -4.61 -3.52 -8.65
CA GLY A 28 -3.52 -2.62 -9.05
C GLY A 28 -2.43 -3.32 -9.85
N VAL A 29 -1.56 -2.52 -10.46
CA VAL A 29 -0.34 -3.02 -11.13
C VAL A 29 0.65 -3.45 -10.05
N LYS A 30 1.19 -4.67 -10.15
CA LYS A 30 2.04 -5.28 -9.12
C LYS A 30 3.44 -5.53 -9.66
N GLU A 31 4.44 -5.02 -8.96
CA GLU A 31 5.86 -5.22 -9.25
C GLU A 31 6.54 -5.86 -8.04
N ARG A 32 7.38 -6.87 -8.25
CA ARG A 32 8.03 -7.60 -7.16
C ARG A 32 9.49 -7.19 -7.02
N TYR A 33 9.90 -6.84 -5.80
CA TYR A 33 11.29 -6.55 -5.47
C TYR A 33 11.68 -7.30 -4.19
N GLY A 34 12.49 -8.36 -4.32
CA GLY A 34 12.87 -9.20 -3.19
C GLY A 34 11.65 -9.82 -2.49
N ASN A 35 11.47 -9.49 -1.20
CA ASN A 35 10.35 -9.93 -0.36
C ASN A 35 9.13 -8.99 -0.44
N GLU A 36 9.31 -7.80 -0.97
CA GLU A 36 8.28 -6.77 -1.11
C GLU A 36 7.53 -6.90 -2.45
N MET A 37 6.27 -6.46 -2.43
CA MET A 37 5.45 -6.31 -3.63
C MET A 37 4.93 -4.87 -3.68
N TYR A 38 5.37 -4.15 -4.69
CA TYR A 38 4.97 -2.78 -4.97
C TYR A 38 3.68 -2.82 -5.77
N ILE A 39 2.69 -2.03 -5.35
CA ILE A 39 1.34 -2.05 -5.92
C ILE A 39 0.95 -0.62 -6.25
N ILE A 40 0.73 -0.36 -7.53
CA ILE A 40 0.25 0.92 -8.03
C ILE A 40 -1.25 0.80 -8.24
N CYS A 41 -2.01 1.56 -7.45
CA CYS A 41 -3.45 1.67 -7.63
C CYS A 41 -3.78 2.45 -8.92
N ASN A 42 -4.96 2.22 -9.51
CA ASN A 42 -5.43 2.99 -10.66
C ASN A 42 -5.53 4.50 -10.41
N CYS A 43 -5.65 4.93 -9.15
CA CYS A 43 -5.60 6.34 -8.76
C CYS A 43 -4.17 6.88 -8.56
N LEU A 44 -3.16 6.15 -9.03
CA LEU A 44 -1.72 6.49 -9.00
C LEU A 44 -1.06 6.50 -7.61
N ARG A 45 -1.71 5.94 -6.58
CA ARG A 45 -1.08 5.75 -5.26
C ARG A 45 -0.25 4.49 -5.24
N LEU A 46 0.93 4.59 -4.64
CA LEU A 46 1.86 3.48 -4.49
C LEU A 46 1.76 2.88 -3.08
N TYR A 47 1.74 1.56 -3.03
CA TYR A 47 1.71 0.76 -1.81
C TYR A 47 2.82 -0.29 -1.87
N VAL A 48 3.32 -0.68 -0.71
CA VAL A 48 4.25 -1.81 -0.57
C VAL A 48 3.58 -2.86 0.30
N TYR A 49 3.54 -4.09 -0.19
CA TYR A 49 3.07 -5.25 0.53
C TYR A 49 4.27 -6.09 0.98
N ASP A 50 4.48 -6.14 2.29
CA ASP A 50 5.43 -7.06 2.90
C ASP A 50 4.79 -8.44 2.99
N ARG A 51 5.35 -9.43 2.31
CA ARG A 51 4.81 -10.80 2.30
C ARG A 51 5.11 -11.61 3.56
N GLN A 52 6.16 -11.25 4.30
CA GLN A 52 6.48 -11.90 5.57
C GLN A 52 5.48 -11.46 6.63
N LEU A 53 5.22 -10.16 6.72
CA LEU A 53 4.30 -9.57 7.70
C LEU A 53 2.84 -9.59 7.22
N LYS A 54 2.61 -9.78 5.92
CA LYS A 54 1.30 -9.68 5.25
C LYS A 54 0.62 -8.33 5.47
N VAL A 55 1.40 -7.25 5.48
CA VAL A 55 0.93 -5.88 5.75
C VAL A 55 1.14 -5.01 4.51
N PHE A 56 0.17 -4.13 4.24
CA PHE A 56 0.32 -3.05 3.27
C PHE A 56 0.79 -1.77 3.94
N THR A 57 1.72 -1.07 3.31
CA THR A 57 2.22 0.24 3.74
C THR A 57 2.06 1.25 2.61
N LYS A 58 1.63 2.47 2.93
CA LYS A 58 1.55 3.57 1.96
C LYS A 58 2.96 4.06 1.61
N CYS A 59 3.15 4.41 0.36
CA CYS A 59 4.39 5.02 -0.10
C CYS A 59 4.18 6.50 -0.40
N ASP A 60 4.51 7.39 0.54
CA ASP A 60 4.18 8.81 0.42
C ASP A 60 5.31 9.67 -0.19
N SER A 61 6.59 9.36 0.06
CA SER A 61 7.72 10.14 -0.48
C SER A 61 9.04 9.38 -0.58
N GLU A 62 9.28 8.40 0.28
CA GLU A 62 10.51 7.61 0.30
C GLU A 62 10.19 6.12 0.53
N CYS A 63 9.61 5.45 -0.47
CA CYS A 63 9.96 4.03 -0.61
C CYS A 63 11.39 4.02 -1.11
N SER A 64 12.33 4.07 -0.18
CA SER A 64 13.65 3.54 -0.45
C SER A 64 13.40 2.07 -0.81
N LEU A 65 13.43 1.77 -2.11
CA LEU A 65 13.80 0.44 -2.59
C LEU A 65 14.98 0.05 -1.70
N ARG A 66 14.77 -0.88 -0.75
CA ARG A 66 15.87 -1.43 0.03
C ARG A 66 16.76 -2.18 -0.97
N GLN A 67 17.62 -1.44 -1.66
CA GLN A 67 18.80 -1.98 -2.30
C GLN A 67 19.75 -2.32 -1.15
N GLU A 68 19.52 -3.46 -0.51
CA GLU A 68 20.62 -4.16 0.13
C GLU A 68 21.43 -4.79 -1.02
N GLY A 69 22.51 -4.09 -1.39
CA GLY A 69 23.52 -4.50 -2.35
C GLY A 69 24.87 -3.96 -1.91
#